data_AF-A0A967YUP6-F1
#
_entry.id   AF-A0A967YUP6-F1
#
_cell.length_a   1.000
_cell.length_b   1.000
_cell.length_c   1.000
_cell.angle_alpha   90.00
_cell.angle_beta   90.00
_cell.angle_gamma   90.00
#
_symmetry.space_group_name_H-M   'P 1'
#
loop_
_entity.id
_entity.type
_entity.pdbx_description
1 polymer ?
#
loop_
_entity_poly.entity_id
_entity_poly.type
_entity_poly.pdbx_seq_one_letter_code
_entity_poly.pdbx_strand_id
1 'polypeptide(L)'
;MLDIKLIREHPDVVRENLRKRRETEKTEWIDDLLKYDRKWRELIQKCNDLRRKRNVITQEIAQLKKEGKDPKAKMKEVGELPDKIKKLETQADDY
;
A
#
# COMPACT_ATOMS: atom_id res chain seq x y z
N MET A 1 0.93 -8.25 22.66
CA MET A 1 1.32 -7.92 21.27
C MET A 1 2.09 -6.62 21.33
N LEU A 2 3.32 -6.55 20.82
CA LEU A 2 4.07 -5.28 20.75
C LEU A 2 3.39 -4.37 19.74
N ASP A 3 3.25 -3.08 20.08
CA ASP A 3 2.69 -2.12 19.15
C ASP A 3 3.68 -1.85 18.01
N ILE A 4 3.27 -2.09 16.77
CA ILE A 4 4.08 -1.82 15.58
C ILE A 4 4.40 -0.33 15.45
N LYS A 5 3.56 0.56 15.99
CA LYS A 5 3.83 1.99 16.03
C LYS A 5 5.08 2.30 16.84
N LEU A 6 5.25 1.65 17.99
CA LEU A 6 6.42 1.82 18.84
C LEU A 6 7.70 1.41 18.11
N ILE A 7 7.65 0.30 17.37
CA ILE A 7 8.79 -0.20 16.59
C ILE A 7 9.11 0.77 15.43
N ARG A 8 8.09 1.42 14.86
CA ARG A 8 8.23 2.40 13.79
C ARG A 8 8.80 3.73 14.26
N GLU A 9 8.32 4.24 15.39
CA GLU A 9 8.70 5.56 15.92
C GLU A 9 10.03 5.50 16.68
N HIS A 10 10.28 4.40 17.39
CA HIS A 10 11.44 4.23 18.25
C HIS A 10 12.13 2.87 18.07
N PRO A 11 12.61 2.53 16.86
CA PRO A 11 13.26 1.25 16.61
C PRO A 11 14.49 1.04 17.50
N ASP A 12 15.28 2.09 17.75
CA ASP A 12 16.50 2.00 18.57
C ASP A 12 16.22 1.64 20.03
N VAL A 13 15.13 2.16 20.61
CA VAL A 13 14.71 1.86 21.99
C VAL A 13 14.32 0.39 22.12
N VAL A 14 13.67 -0.16 21.09
CA VAL A 14 13.29 -1.57 21.05
C VAL A 14 14.54 -2.44 20.87
N ARG A 15 15.48 -2.06 19.99
CA ARG A 15 16.78 -2.75 19.81
C ARG A 15 17.58 -2.80 21.11
N GLU A 16 17.69 -1.68 21.81
CA GLU A 16 18.43 -1.61 23.07
C GLU A 16 17.77 -2.49 24.15
N ASN A 17 16.44 -2.53 24.20
CA ASN A 17 15.71 -3.44 25.08
C ASN A 17 15.96 -4.92 24.76
N LEU A 18 15.98 -5.29 23.48
CA LEU A 18 16.29 -6.66 23.06
C LEU A 18 17.73 -7.05 23.41
N ARG A 19 18.69 -6.12 23.24
CA ARG A 19 20.08 -6.31 23.69
C ARG A 19 20.18 -6.51 25.20
N LYS A 20 19.48 -5.71 26.01
CA LYS A 20 19.41 -5.87 27.48
C LYS A 20 18.82 -7.23 27.88
N ARG A 21 17.90 -7.77 27.09
CA ARG A 21 17.30 -9.10 27.27
C ARG A 21 18.15 -10.25 26.73
N ARG A 22 19.33 -9.96 26.15
CA ARG A 22 20.22 -10.93 25.46
C ARG A 22 19.56 -11.62 24.26
N GLU A 23 18.52 -11.01 23.69
CA GLU A 23 17.84 -11.50 22.47
C GLU A 23 18.38 -10.79 21.23
N THR A 24 19.71 -10.75 21.09
CA THR A 24 20.41 -10.01 20.03
C THR A 24 20.00 -10.47 18.63
N GLU A 25 19.65 -11.74 18.47
CA GLU A 25 19.18 -12.33 17.20
C GLU A 25 17.87 -11.70 16.70
N LYS A 26 17.00 -11.25 17.60
CA LYS A 26 15.73 -10.61 17.24
C LYS A 26 15.89 -9.14 16.86
N THR A 27 17.09 -8.57 17.02
CA THR A 27 17.39 -7.20 16.60
C THR A 27 17.26 -7.06 15.09
N GLU A 28 17.66 -8.09 14.33
CA GLU A 28 17.56 -8.13 12.86
C GLU A 28 16.09 -8.20 12.41
N TRP A 29 15.23 -8.84 13.21
CA TRP A 29 13.79 -8.92 12.91
C TRP A 29 13.12 -7.53 12.92
N ILE A 30 13.67 -6.56 13.66
CA ILE A 30 13.16 -5.18 13.64
C ILE A 30 13.40 -4.56 12.27
N ASP A 31 14.59 -4.76 11.68
CA ASP A 31 14.91 -4.24 10.35
C ASP A 31 13.99 -4.86 9.29
N ASP A 32 13.80 -6.17 9.34
CA ASP A 32 12.93 -6.85 8.38
C ASP A 32 11.46 -6.48 8.58
N LEU A 33 10.98 -6.41 9.82
CA LEU A 33 9.63 -5.93 10.13
C LEU A 33 9.40 -4.52 9.58
N LEU A 34 10.36 -3.59 9.72
CA LEU A 34 10.25 -2.24 9.18
C LEU A 34 10.21 -2.23 7.64
N LYS A 35 10.98 -3.11 6.98
CA LYS A 35 10.92 -3.26 5.51
C LYS A 35 9.56 -3.78 5.06
N TYR A 36 9.04 -4.81 5.74
CA TYR A 36 7.73 -5.39 5.45
C TYR A 36 6.61 -4.38 5.68
N ASP A 37 6.60 -3.71 6.84
CA ASP A 37 5.65 -2.65 7.17
C ASP A 37 5.70 -1.48 6.16
N ARG A 38 6.89 -1.11 5.68
CA ARG A 38 7.03 -0.10 4.63
C ARG A 38 6.41 -0.56 3.31
N LYS A 39 6.70 -1.78 2.86
CA LYS A 39 6.15 -2.34 1.62
C LYS A 39 4.62 -2.46 1.69
N TRP A 40 4.11 -2.97 2.81
CA TRP A 40 2.68 -3.07 3.08
C TRP A 40 2.00 -1.71 2.96
N ARG A 41 2.55 -0.67 3.61
CA ARG A 41 2.04 0.71 3.51
C ARG A 41 2.09 1.27 2.09
N GLU A 42 3.20 1.05 1.38
CA GLU A 42 3.34 1.49 -0.02
C GLU A 42 2.31 0.79 -0.93
N LEU A 43 2.02 -0.49 -0.72
CA LEU A 43 1.02 -1.23 -1.49
C LEU A 43 -0.40 -0.73 -1.20
N ILE A 44 -0.75 -0.52 0.07
CA ILE A 44 -2.05 0.07 0.45
C ILE A 44 -2.22 1.45 -0.16
N GLN A 45 -1.18 2.28 -0.12
CA GLN A 45 -1.21 3.60 -0.73
C GLN A 45 -1.44 3.50 -2.24
N LYS A 46 -0.73 2.62 -2.94
CA LYS A 46 -0.93 2.37 -4.38
C LYS A 46 -2.35 1.87 -4.68
N CYS A 47 -2.91 0.98 -3.86
CA CYS A 47 -4.31 0.55 -3.99
C CYS A 47 -5.28 1.72 -3.89
N ASN A 48 -5.11 2.57 -2.89
CA ASN A 48 -5.94 3.76 -2.69
C ASN A 48 -5.79 4.76 -3.86
N ASP A 49 -4.58 4.95 -4.36
CA ASP A 49 -4.32 5.81 -5.53
C ASP A 49 -4.99 5.27 -6.80
N LEU A 50 -4.93 3.96 -7.04
CA LEU A 50 -5.63 3.34 -8.17
C LEU A 50 -7.16 3.44 -8.04
N ARG A 51 -7.71 3.25 -6.83
CA ARG A 51 -9.13 3.47 -6.55
C ARG A 51 -9.54 4.91 -6.82
N ARG A 52 -8.71 5.88 -6.43
CA ARG A 52 -8.92 7.31 -6.73
C ARG A 52 -8.86 7.57 -8.23
N LYS A 53 -7.84 7.07 -8.93
CA LYS A 53 -7.72 7.18 -10.39
C LYS A 53 -8.94 6.62 -11.11
N ARG A 54 -9.43 5.45 -10.71
CA ARG A 54 -10.65 4.85 -11.26
C ARG A 54 -11.85 5.79 -11.15
N ASN A 55 -12.04 6.42 -9.98
CA ASN A 55 -13.16 7.34 -9.74
C ASN A 55 -13.03 8.59 -10.61
N VAL A 56 -11.82 9.17 -10.70
CA VAL A 56 -11.54 10.34 -11.55
C VAL A 56 -11.82 10.01 -13.01
N ILE A 57 -11.28 8.91 -13.54
CA ILE A 57 -11.48 8.53 -14.94
C ILE A 57 -12.97 8.22 -15.22
N THR A 58 -13.68 7.62 -14.26
CA THR A 58 -15.14 7.41 -14.38
C THR A 58 -15.91 8.73 -14.52
N GLN A 59 -15.54 9.75 -13.73
CA GLN A 59 -16.13 11.08 -13.84
C GLN A 59 -15.78 11.73 -15.18
N GLU A 60 -14.54 11.61 -15.64
CA GLU A 60 -14.11 12.13 -16.94
C GLU A 60 -14.83 11.44 -18.10
N ILE A 61 -15.10 10.13 -18.03
CA ILE A 61 -15.90 9.40 -19.01
C ILE A 61 -17.33 9.98 -19.05
N ALA A 62 -17.95 10.23 -17.88
CA ALA A 62 -19.27 10.81 -17.82
C ALA A 62 -19.31 12.22 -18.43
N GLN A 63 -18.27 13.02 -18.19
CA GLN A 63 -18.12 14.36 -18.77
C GLN A 63 -17.93 14.30 -20.30
N LEU A 64 -17.04 13.43 -20.79
CA LEU A 64 -16.81 13.26 -22.23
C LEU A 64 -18.06 12.79 -22.98
N LYS A 65 -18.84 11.89 -22.38
CA LYS A 65 -20.14 11.45 -22.92
C LYS A 65 -21.13 12.60 -23.02
N LYS A 66 -21.17 13.50 -22.03
CA LYS A 66 -22.00 14.72 -22.08
C LYS A 66 -21.54 15.70 -23.16
N GLU A 67 -20.23 15.78 -23.40
CA GLU A 67 -19.62 16.62 -24.44
C GLU A 67 -19.71 16.00 -25.85
N GLY A 68 -20.27 14.80 -26.01
CA GLY A 68 -20.37 14.10 -27.29
C GLY A 68 -19.04 13.56 -27.84
N LYS A 69 -18.00 13.48 -27.00
CA LYS A 69 -16.67 12.95 -27.36
C LYS A 69 -16.58 11.45 -27.07
N ASP A 70 -15.77 10.71 -27.82
CA ASP A 70 -15.62 9.26 -27.66
C ASP A 70 -14.77 8.91 -26.40
N PRO A 71 -15.35 8.24 -25.38
CA PRO A 71 -14.63 7.86 -24.17
C PRO A 71 -13.93 6.50 -24.27
N LYS A 72 -13.90 5.83 -25.43
CA LYS A 72 -13.37 4.45 -25.59
C LYS A 72 -11.98 4.23 -24.98
N ALA A 73 -11.07 5.19 -25.13
CA ALA A 73 -9.71 5.08 -24.57
C ALA A 73 -9.73 5.02 -23.04
N LYS A 74 -10.48 5.91 -22.39
CA LYS A 74 -10.62 5.97 -20.93
C LYS A 74 -11.43 4.80 -20.37
N MET A 75 -12.41 4.30 -21.12
CA MET A 75 -13.18 3.10 -20.73
C MET A 75 -12.31 1.85 -20.67
N LYS A 76 -11.36 1.67 -21.61
CA LYS A 76 -10.39 0.57 -21.56
C LYS A 76 -9.50 0.67 -20.32
N GLU A 77 -8.99 1.87 -20.03
CA GLU A 77 -8.12 2.11 -18.89
C GLU A 77 -8.82 1.79 -17.55
N VAL A 78 -10.10 2.18 -17.41
CA VAL A 78 -10.90 1.83 -16.22
C VAL A 78 -11.17 0.34 -16.10
N GLY A 79 -11.28 -0.37 -17.22
CA GLY A 79 -11.50 -1.83 -17.22
C GLY A 79 -10.32 -2.62 -16.64
N GLU A 80 -9.09 -2.13 -16.76
CA GLU A 80 -7.88 -2.81 -16.27
C GLU A 80 -7.51 -2.47 -14.81
N LEU A 81 -8.06 -1.37 -14.28
CA LEU A 81 -7.77 -0.92 -12.91
C LEU A 81 -8.23 -1.90 -11.82
N PRO A 82 -9.42 -2.55 -11.90
CA PRO A 82 -9.87 -3.54 -10.92
C PRO A 82 -8.89 -4.71 -10.75
N ASP A 83 -8.33 -5.24 -11.84
CA ASP A 83 -7.39 -6.35 -11.79
C ASP A 83 -6.06 -5.92 -11.17
N LYS A 84 -5.60 -4.70 -11.49
CA LYS A 84 -4.39 -4.11 -10.86
C LYS A 84 -4.60 -3.88 -9.36
N ILE A 85 -5.78 -3.41 -8.95
CA ILE A 85 -6.13 -3.22 -7.53
C ILE A 85 -6.15 -4.58 -6.82
N LYS A 86 -6.84 -5.59 -7.36
CA LYS A 86 -6.89 -6.93 -6.77
C LYS A 86 -5.49 -7.54 -6.59
N LYS A 87 -4.62 -7.43 -7.61
CA LYS A 87 -3.24 -7.93 -7.51
C LYS A 87 -2.45 -7.25 -6.40
N LEU A 88 -2.60 -5.94 -6.25
CA LEU A 88 -1.91 -5.18 -5.20
C LEU A 88 -2.50 -5.46 -3.81
N GLU A 89 -3.80 -5.70 -3.71
CA GLU A 89 -4.46 -6.13 -2.47
C GLU A 89 -3.95 -7.51 -2.02
N THR A 90 -3.91 -8.49 -2.93
CA THR A 90 -3.33 -9.81 -2.62
C THR A 90 -1.86 -9.70 -2.22
N GLN A 91 -1.07 -8.89 -2.92
CA GLN A 91 0.32 -8.65 -2.51
C GLN A 91 0.42 -7.98 -1.14
N ALA A 92 -0.50 -7.08 -0.79
CA ALA A 92 -0.52 -6.46 0.53
C ALA A 92 -0.92 -7.45 1.62
N ASP A 93 -1.82 -8.40 1.36
CA ASP A 93 -2.21 -9.43 2.34
C ASP A 93 -1.07 -10.43 2.62
N ASP A 94 -0.15 -10.62 1.68
CA ASP A 94 1.02 -11.49 1.83
C ASP A 94 2.17 -10.86 2.65
N TYR A 95 2.08 -9.57 2.98
CA TYR A 95 3.09 -8.80 3.73
C TYR A 95 2.63 -8.41 5.14
#